data_AF-A0A3C0VXL1-F1
#
_entry.id   AF-A0A3C0VXL1-F1
#
_cell.length_a   1.000
_cell.length_b   1.000
_cell.length_c   1.000
_cell.angle_alpha   90.00
_cell.angle_beta   90.00
_cell.angle_gamma   90.00
#
_symmetry.space_group_name_H-M   'P 1'
#
loop_
_entity.id
_entity.type
_entity.pdbx_description
1 polymer ?
#
loop_
_entity_poly.entity_id
_entity_poly.type
_entity_poly.pdbx_seq_one_letter_code
_entity_poly.pdbx_strand_id
1 'polypeptide(L)' 'TVPFLTAEMFVKQSVKAGLRSELDGYDDMPHGFFNLGRYDNKMFLATVTRMHEFLKSLGYVKGKPTVDRFLKRLAKGK' A
#
# COMPACT_ATOMS: atom_id res chain seq x y z
N THR A 1 0.45 15.57 9.88
CA THR A 1 1.45 14.77 9.15
C THR A 1 2.25 13.98 10.16
N VAL A 2 2.67 12.77 9.79
CA VAL A 2 3.56 11.92 10.61
C VAL A 2 4.93 11.89 9.91
N PRO A 3 6.06 12.12 10.60
CA PRO A 3 7.39 12.05 9.99
C PRO A 3 7.70 10.64 9.47
N PHE A 4 8.22 10.54 8.24
CA PHE A 4 8.56 9.25 7.61
C PHE A 4 9.56 8.42 8.45
N LEU A 5 10.50 9.10 9.12
CA LEU A 5 11.46 8.50 10.04
C LEU A 5 10.82 7.57 11.09
N THR A 6 9.60 7.89 11.55
CA THR A 6 8.91 7.05 12.53
C THR A 6 8.53 5.67 11.95
N ALA A 7 8.14 5.61 10.67
CA ALA A 7 7.87 4.36 9.97
C ALA A 7 9.16 3.56 9.74
N GLU A 8 10.26 4.23 9.38
CA GLU A 8 11.58 3.58 9.23
C GLU A 8 12.04 2.95 10.54
N MET A 9 11.92 3.69 11.66
CA MET A 9 12.27 3.16 12.98
C MET A 9 11.36 2.00 13.38
N PHE A 10 10.06 2.07 13.09
CA PHE A 10 9.14 0.97 13.37
C PHE A 10 9.56 -0.32 12.64
N VAL A 11 9.85 -0.25 11.34
CA VAL A 11 10.28 -1.41 10.55
C VAL A 11 11.62 -1.93 11.06
N LYS A 12 12.59 -1.07 11.33
CA LYS A 12 13.89 -1.45 11.91
C LYS A 12 13.73 -2.24 13.21
N GLN A 13 12.90 -1.76 14.13
CA GLN A 13 12.68 -2.41 15.42
C GLN A 13 11.90 -3.73 15.26
N SER A 14 10.93 -3.78 14.35
CA SER A 14 10.16 -5.00 14.04
C SER A 14 11.06 -6.10 13.50
N VAL A 15 11.92 -5.77 12.53
CA VAL A 15 12.88 -6.72 11.94
C VAL A 15 13.87 -7.19 13.00
N LYS A 16 14.37 -6.30 13.87
CA LYS A 16 15.24 -6.66 14.99
C LYS A 16 14.57 -7.66 15.96
N ALA A 17 13.25 -7.58 16.10
CA ALA A 17 12.46 -8.51 16.92
C ALA A 17 12.12 -9.84 16.20
N GLY A 18 12.62 -10.05 14.97
CA GLY A 18 12.34 -11.26 14.19
C GLY A 18 10.99 -11.25 13.46
N LEU A 19 10.31 -10.10 13.40
CA LEU A 19 9.06 -9.95 12.66
C LEU A 19 9.34 -9.63 11.19
N ARG A 20 8.48 -10.13 10.29
CA ARG A 20 8.46 -9.67 8.91
C ARG A 20 7.74 -8.33 8.83
N SER A 21 8.47 -7.28 8.45
CA SER A 21 7.96 -5.93 8.26
C SER A 21 8.62 -5.31 7.03
N GLU A 22 7.83 -4.72 6.14
CA GLU A 22 8.28 -4.14 4.88
C GLU A 22 7.82 -2.69 4.79
N LEU A 23 8.71 -1.78 4.37
CA LEU A 23 8.41 -0.37 4.15
C LEU A 23 8.69 -0.01 2.69
N ASP A 24 7.85 0.87 2.14
CA ASP A 24 8.05 1.50 0.84
C ASP A 24 8.04 3.02 1.02
N GLY A 25 9.14 3.67 0.68
CA GLY A 25 9.22 5.12 0.59
C GLY A 25 8.74 5.58 -0.77
N TYR A 26 7.91 6.62 -0.80
CA TYR A 26 7.52 7.28 -2.04
C TYR A 26 7.99 8.73 -1.95
N ASP A 27 8.98 9.06 -2.77
CA ASP A 27 9.57 10.39 -2.79
C ASP A 27 8.51 11.45 -3.12
N ASP A 28 8.61 12.59 -2.45
CA ASP A 28 7.74 13.76 -2.60
C ASP A 28 6.23 13.54 -2.38
N MET A 29 5.83 12.39 -1.85
CA MET A 29 4.41 12.08 -1.62
C MET A 29 3.92 12.57 -0.25
N PRO A 30 2.85 13.40 -0.20
CA PRO A 30 2.34 13.94 1.06
C PRO A 30 1.53 12.92 1.85
N HIS A 31 1.23 13.25 3.11
CA HIS A 31 0.38 12.40 3.94
C HIS A 31 -0.98 12.09 3.27
N GLY A 32 -1.33 10.80 3.22
CA GLY A 32 -2.56 10.32 2.58
C GLY A 32 -2.53 10.34 1.05
N PHE A 33 -1.36 10.38 0.40
CA PHE A 33 -1.23 10.32 -1.06
C PHE A 33 -1.90 9.08 -1.68
N PHE A 34 -1.90 7.97 -0.95
CA PHE A 34 -2.41 6.67 -1.39
C PHE A 34 -3.95 6.54 -1.29
N ASN A 35 -4.65 7.56 -0.77
CA ASN A 35 -6.10 7.49 -0.58
C ASN A 35 -6.86 7.46 -1.91
N LEU A 36 -7.98 6.72 -1.94
CA LEU A 36 -8.89 6.68 -3.07
C LEU A 36 -9.36 8.11 -3.45
N GLY A 37 -9.39 8.39 -4.74
CA GLY A 37 -9.78 9.68 -5.32
C GLY A 37 -8.62 10.65 -5.54
N ARG A 38 -7.40 10.35 -5.04
CA ARG A 38 -6.22 11.20 -5.26
C ARG A 38 -5.34 10.68 -6.39
N TYR A 39 -4.60 11.58 -7.05
CA TYR A 39 -3.64 11.26 -8.12
C TYR A 39 -4.20 10.28 -9.17
N ASP A 40 -5.43 10.52 -9.62
CA ASP A 40 -6.16 9.64 -10.56
C ASP A 40 -6.22 8.17 -10.12
N ASN A 41 -6.22 7.91 -8.82
CA ASN A 41 -6.12 6.58 -8.20
C ASN A 41 -4.85 5.79 -8.55
N LYS A 42 -3.83 6.41 -9.15
CA LYS A 42 -2.57 5.71 -9.51
C LYS A 42 -1.87 5.17 -8.27
N MET A 43 -1.77 5.99 -7.22
CA MET A 43 -1.13 5.60 -5.97
C MET A 43 -1.99 4.62 -5.17
N PHE A 44 -3.31 4.77 -5.18
CA PHE A 44 -4.22 3.78 -4.60
C PHE A 44 -4.05 2.41 -5.28
N LEU A 45 -4.01 2.38 -6.62
CA LEU A 45 -3.77 1.16 -7.39
C LEU A 45 -2.43 0.53 -7.01
N ALA A 46 -1.35 1.31 -6.99
CA ALA A 46 -0.01 0.83 -6.68
C ALA A 46 0.10 0.25 -5.26
N THR A 47 -0.31 1.01 -4.24
CA THR A 47 -0.12 0.62 -2.83
C THR A 47 -1.04 -0.53 -2.43
N VAL A 48 -2.28 -0.59 -2.91
CA VAL A 48 -3.19 -1.71 -2.64
C VAL A 48 -2.76 -2.96 -3.39
N THR A 49 -2.17 -2.83 -4.59
CA THR A 49 -1.57 -3.97 -5.30
C THR A 49 -0.37 -4.54 -4.54
N ARG A 50 0.53 -3.69 -4.04
CA ARG A 50 1.65 -4.12 -3.19
C ARG A 50 1.17 -4.80 -1.90
N MET A 51 0.16 -4.24 -1.24
CA MET A 51 -0.48 -4.84 -0.07
C MET A 51 -1.04 -6.23 -0.39
N HIS A 52 -1.72 -6.41 -1.53
CA HIS A 52 -2.21 -7.73 -1.97
C HIS A 52 -1.07 -8.73 -2.10
N GLU A 53 0.03 -8.38 -2.77
CA GLU A 53 1.17 -9.29 -2.93
C GLU A 53 1.84 -9.64 -1.59
N PHE A 54 1.95 -8.68 -0.67
CA PHE A 54 2.42 -8.94 0.69
C PHE A 54 1.52 -9.94 1.41
N LEU A 55 0.21 -9.70 1.45
CA LEU A 55 -0.75 -10.61 2.09
C LEU A 55 -0.78 -11.99 1.43
N LYS A 56 -0.62 -12.06 0.11
CA LYS A 56 -0.53 -13.31 -0.65
C LYS A 56 0.72 -14.09 -0.27
N SER A 57 1.86 -13.43 -0.12
CA SER A 57 3.12 -14.07 0.29
C SER A 57 3.06 -14.64 1.72
N LEU A 58 2.10 -14.17 2.53
CA LEU A 58 1.80 -14.71 3.87
C LEU A 58 0.71 -15.79 3.85
N GLY A 59 0.08 -16.05 2.69
CA GLY A 59 -1.00 -17.03 2.54
C GLY A 59 -2.40 -16.53 2.92
N TYR A 60 -2.57 -15.24 3.25
CA TYR A 60 -3.88 -14.68 3.66
C TYR A 60 -4.85 -14.50 2.49
N VAL A 61 -4.33 -14.22 1.30
CA VAL A 61 -5.15 -14.03 0.09
C VAL A 61 -4.64 -14.89 -1.05
N LYS A 62 -5.55 -15.27 -1.95
CA LYS A 62 -5.26 -16.11 -3.13
C LYS A 62 -5.53 -15.34 -4.41
N GLY A 63 -4.93 -15.81 -5.51
CA GLY A 63 -5.14 -15.22 -6.83
C GLY A 63 -4.33 -13.95 -7.10
N LYS A 64 -4.70 -13.24 -8.18
CA LYS A 64 -4.06 -12.00 -8.59
C LYS A 64 -4.80 -10.79 -7.99
N PRO A 65 -4.10 -9.66 -7.75
CA PRO A 65 -4.75 -8.40 -7.39
C PRO A 65 -5.81 -8.01 -8.41
N THR A 66 -6.94 -7.47 -7.94
CA THR A 66 -8.06 -7.04 -8.81
C THR A 66 -8.46 -5.58 -8.60
N VAL A 67 -7.54 -4.76 -8.10
CA VAL A 67 -7.79 -3.35 -7.75
C VAL A 67 -8.16 -2.52 -8.99
N ASP A 68 -7.55 -2.83 -10.15
CA ASP A 68 -7.89 -2.19 -11.42
C ASP A 68 -9.36 -2.41 -11.80
N ARG A 69 -9.88 -3.62 -11.57
CA ARG A 69 -11.27 -4.00 -11.84
C ARG A 69 -12.22 -3.23 -10.92
N PHE A 70 -11.84 -3.07 -9.65
CA PHE A 70 -12.58 -2.24 -8.71
C PHE A 70 -12.65 -0.79 -9.19
N LEU A 71 -11.53 -0.19 -9.58
CA LEU A 71 -11.49 1.18 -10.09
C LEU A 71 -12.31 1.35 -11.39
N LYS A 72 -12.23 0.39 -12.31
CA LYS A 72 -13.06 0.37 -13.54
C LYS A 72 -14.56 0.34 -13.22
N ARG A 73 -14.97 -0.44 -12.23
CA ARG A 73 -16.38 -0.49 -11.79
C ARG A 73 -16.82 0.83 -11.16
N LEU A 74 -15.97 1.42 -10.31
CA LEU A 74 -16.24 2.71 -9.68
C LEU A 74 -16.41 3.83 -10.70
N ALA A 75 -15.61 3.84 -11.77
CA ALA A 75 -15.71 4.82 -12.85
C ALA A 75 -16.98 4.67 -13.70
N LYS A 76 -17.55 3.46 -13.82
CA LYS A 76 -18.79 3.20 -14.56
C LYS A 76 -20.06 3.53 -13.76
N GLY A 77 -19.97 3.61 -12.44
CA GLY A 77 -21.09 3.91 -11.54
C GLY A 77 -21.21 5.39 -11.16
N LYS A 78 -20.35 6.24 -11.73
CA LYS A 78 -20.47 7.70 -11.70
C LYS A 78 -21.08 8.16 -13.02
#